data_AF-A0AAW9AUF8-F1
#
_entry.id   AF-A0AAW9AUF8-F1
#
_cell.length_a   1.000
_cell.length_b   1.000
_cell.length_c   1.000
_cell.angle_alpha   90.00
_cell.angle_beta   90.00
_cell.angle_gamma   90.00
#
_symmetry.space_group_name_H-M   'P 1'
#
loop_
_entity.id
_entity.type
_entity.pdbx_description
1 polymer ?
#
loop_
_entity_poly.entity_id
_entity_poly.type
_entity_poly.pdbx_seq_one_letter_code
_entity_poly.pdbx_strand_id
1 'polypeptide(L)'
;MNKVRLVTSNLNKLKEFIRLSGGLDVDIQHGADLKEVKSENSIEVAIYKSLEAGEGAIVEDTILKVNGEEITDIRYRLSELSQLADSNDCKLEWITTLALHNGYSVALYQGVTHGTFKDIKDVPNDAFGFDPFFVPDGASKTLYELEKDGCKDDFSARKYAIQNLILDKKLKEVEINSIPPWKGEYQS
;
A
#
# COMPACT_ATOMS: atom_id res chain seq x y z
N MET A 1 -23.11 7.05 2.03
CA MET A 1 -21.92 7.18 1.16
C MET A 1 -22.26 6.55 -0.17
N ASN A 2 -21.90 7.21 -1.27
CA ASN A 2 -22.03 6.61 -2.60
C ASN A 2 -21.11 5.39 -2.70
N LYS A 3 -21.50 4.42 -3.54
CA LYS A 3 -20.70 3.23 -3.88
C LYS A 3 -19.29 3.67 -4.32
N VAL A 4 -18.26 3.11 -3.71
CA VAL A 4 -16.86 3.47 -4.02
C VAL A 4 -16.25 2.37 -4.86
N ARG A 5 -15.53 2.70 -5.94
CA ARG A 5 -15.00 1.69 -6.85
C ARG A 5 -13.53 1.40 -6.53
N LEU A 6 -13.22 0.23 -5.98
CA LEU A 6 -11.84 -0.22 -5.81
C LEU A 6 -11.32 -0.79 -7.13
N VAL A 7 -10.21 -0.22 -7.63
CA VAL A 7 -9.55 -0.68 -8.85
C VAL A 7 -8.24 -1.36 -8.47
N THR A 8 -8.17 -2.68 -8.64
CA THR A 8 -6.97 -3.47 -8.36
C THR A 8 -6.96 -4.78 -9.14
N SER A 9 -5.77 -5.19 -9.60
CA SER A 9 -5.52 -6.52 -10.17
C SER A 9 -4.98 -7.52 -9.14
N ASN A 10 -4.62 -7.07 -7.93
CA ASN A 10 -4.01 -7.92 -6.91
C ASN A 10 -5.08 -8.55 -6.00
N LEU A 11 -5.30 -9.86 -6.17
CA LEU A 11 -6.30 -10.61 -5.41
C LEU A 11 -6.04 -10.66 -3.90
N ASN A 12 -4.78 -10.62 -3.44
CA ASN A 12 -4.47 -10.60 -2.01
C ASN A 12 -4.81 -9.24 -1.39
N LYS A 13 -4.45 -8.14 -2.06
CA LYS A 13 -4.86 -6.79 -1.65
C LYS A 13 -6.37 -6.66 -1.60
N LEU A 14 -7.06 -7.19 -2.61
CA LEU A 14 -8.52 -7.18 -2.67
C LEU A 14 -9.15 -7.93 -1.49
N LYS A 15 -8.67 -9.15 -1.19
CA LYS A 15 -9.15 -9.94 -0.05
C LYS A 15 -8.98 -9.19 1.26
N GLU A 16 -7.80 -8.62 1.51
CA GLU A 16 -7.55 -7.81 2.71
C GLU A 16 -8.47 -6.59 2.74
N PHE A 17 -8.60 -5.85 1.63
CA PHE A 17 -9.45 -4.66 1.58
C PHE A 17 -10.90 -4.97 1.91
N ILE A 18 -11.50 -6.01 1.31
CA ILE A 18 -12.89 -6.42 1.58
C ILE A 18 -13.06 -6.83 3.04
N ARG A 19 -12.10 -7.60 3.59
CA ARG A 19 -12.12 -8.02 5.01
C ARG A 19 -12.08 -6.82 5.95
N LEU A 20 -11.27 -5.81 5.62
CA LEU A 20 -10.98 -4.65 6.46
C LEU A 20 -11.95 -3.47 6.26
N SER A 21 -12.68 -3.43 5.15
CA SER A 21 -13.53 -2.30 4.77
C SER A 21 -14.79 -2.15 5.63
N GLY A 22 -15.07 -3.11 6.52
CA GLY A 22 -16.11 -2.99 7.53
C GLY A 22 -17.52 -2.73 6.99
N GLY A 23 -17.79 -3.11 5.74
CA GLY A 23 -19.08 -2.90 5.08
C GLY A 23 -19.17 -1.68 4.17
N LEU A 24 -18.04 -1.07 3.76
CA LEU A 24 -18.05 -0.15 2.62
C LEU A 24 -18.66 -0.86 1.40
N ASP A 25 -19.59 -0.18 0.71
CA ASP A 25 -20.15 -0.63 -0.56
C ASP A 25 -19.10 -0.41 -1.67
N VAL A 26 -18.29 -1.45 -1.91
CA VAL A 26 -17.16 -1.42 -2.82
C VAL A 26 -17.53 -2.10 -4.14
N ASP A 27 -17.52 -1.33 -5.23
CA ASP A 27 -17.52 -1.91 -6.58
C ASP A 27 -16.11 -2.36 -6.94
N ILE A 28 -15.95 -3.60 -7.38
CA ILE A 28 -14.63 -4.15 -7.68
C ILE A 28 -14.45 -4.14 -9.19
N GLN A 29 -13.50 -3.35 -9.66
CA GLN A 29 -13.06 -3.42 -11.05
C GLN A 29 -11.78 -4.26 -11.15
N HIS A 30 -11.95 -5.50 -11.59
CA HIS A 30 -10.84 -6.39 -11.91
C HIS A 30 -10.16 -5.97 -13.23
N GLY A 31 -8.82 -5.95 -13.24
CA GLY A 31 -8.07 -6.08 -14.49
C GLY A 31 -8.02 -4.88 -15.43
N ALA A 32 -8.15 -3.65 -14.92
CA ALA A 32 -7.54 -2.53 -15.63
C ALA A 32 -6.07 -2.50 -15.22
N ASP A 33 -5.15 -2.87 -16.12
CA ASP A 33 -3.72 -2.57 -15.95
C ASP A 33 -3.57 -1.04 -16.04
N LEU A 34 -3.79 -0.39 -14.90
CA LEU A 34 -3.57 1.04 -14.76
C LEU A 34 -2.09 1.30 -15.00
N LYS A 35 -1.79 2.23 -15.90
CA LYS A 35 -0.43 2.65 -16.12
C LYS A 35 0.08 3.34 -14.86
N GLU A 36 1.14 2.81 -14.28
CA GLU A 36 1.80 3.41 -13.13
C GLU A 36 2.93 4.30 -13.61
N VAL A 37 2.95 5.56 -13.18
CA VAL A 37 4.04 6.47 -13.48
C VAL A 37 5.31 6.02 -12.75
N LYS A 38 6.47 6.23 -13.38
CA LYS A 38 7.77 5.97 -12.73
C LYS A 38 8.21 7.23 -11.98
N SER A 39 8.04 7.23 -10.67
CA SER A 39 8.44 8.33 -9.79
C SER A 39 9.12 7.79 -8.53
N GLU A 40 10.09 8.53 -8.00
CA GLU A 40 10.71 8.26 -6.69
C GLU A 40 9.79 8.66 -5.53
N ASN A 41 8.66 9.31 -5.81
CA ASN A 41 7.69 9.74 -4.82
C ASN A 41 6.41 8.90 -4.92
N SER A 42 6.21 8.01 -3.95
CA SER A 42 5.01 7.16 -3.85
C SER A 42 3.68 7.94 -3.81
N ILE A 43 3.66 9.15 -3.26
CA ILE A 43 2.48 10.03 -3.27
C ILE A 43 2.13 10.47 -4.69
N GLU A 44 3.14 10.77 -5.51
CA GLU A 44 2.94 11.13 -6.91
C GLU A 44 2.41 9.94 -7.71
N VAL A 45 2.96 8.74 -7.49
CA VAL A 45 2.47 7.50 -8.10
C VAL A 45 0.99 7.29 -7.78
N ALA A 46 0.60 7.40 -6.51
CA ALA A 46 -0.79 7.23 -6.08
C ALA A 46 -1.74 8.28 -6.72
N ILE A 47 -1.30 9.53 -6.86
CA ILE A 47 -2.08 10.59 -7.50
C ILE A 47 -2.33 10.27 -8.98
N TYR A 48 -1.29 10.02 -9.76
CA TYR A 48 -1.45 9.76 -11.20
C TYR A 48 -2.18 8.44 -11.48
N LYS A 49 -1.97 7.42 -10.65
CA LYS A 49 -2.72 6.16 -10.72
C LYS A 49 -4.22 6.39 -10.47
N SER A 50 -4.56 7.31 -9.57
CA SER A 50 -5.96 7.70 -9.30
C SER A 50 -6.57 8.44 -10.48
N LEU A 51 -5.81 9.33 -11.14
CA LEU A 51 -6.24 10.00 -12.38
C LEU A 51 -6.50 9.00 -13.51
N GLU A 52 -5.63 8.00 -13.69
CA GLU A 52 -5.82 6.94 -14.69
C GLU A 52 -7.07 6.08 -14.40
N ALA A 53 -7.36 5.81 -13.12
CA ALA A 53 -8.55 5.05 -12.72
C ALA A 53 -9.88 5.82 -12.91
N GLY A 54 -9.79 7.16 -12.85
CA GLY A 54 -10.89 8.08 -13.09
C GLY A 54 -11.86 8.24 -11.91
N GLU A 55 -12.93 8.99 -12.14
CA GLU A 55 -13.87 9.40 -11.09
C GLU A 55 -14.51 8.24 -10.32
N GLY A 56 -14.66 8.46 -9.01
CA GLY A 56 -15.24 7.51 -8.07
C GLY A 56 -14.33 6.33 -7.73
N ALA A 57 -13.12 6.27 -8.31
CA ALA A 57 -12.18 5.20 -8.05
C ALA A 57 -11.35 5.44 -6.78
N ILE A 58 -11.10 4.36 -6.06
CA ILE A 58 -10.01 4.22 -5.11
C ILE A 58 -8.95 3.33 -5.74
N VAL A 59 -7.72 3.83 -5.73
CA VAL A 59 -6.53 3.03 -6.00
C VAL A 59 -5.70 2.89 -4.75
N GLU A 60 -4.96 1.79 -4.67
CA GLU A 60 -4.02 1.52 -3.58
C GLU A 60 -2.59 1.49 -4.13
N ASP A 61 -1.70 2.18 -3.42
CA ASP A 61 -0.26 2.01 -3.53
C ASP A 61 0.35 1.55 -2.21
N THR A 62 1.41 0.75 -2.26
CA THR A 62 2.07 0.23 -1.05
C THR A 62 3.56 0.21 -1.24
N ILE A 63 4.27 0.82 -0.31
CA ILE A 63 5.72 0.84 -0.26
C ILE A 63 6.24 0.28 1.06
N LEU A 64 7.51 -0.08 1.05
CA LEU A 64 8.29 -0.39 2.24
C LEU A 64 9.44 0.61 2.32
N LYS A 65 9.60 1.29 3.46
CA LYS A 65 10.84 2.02 3.75
C LYS A 65 11.79 1.15 4.54
N VAL A 66 13.07 1.23 4.21
CA VAL A 66 14.16 0.56 4.91
C VAL A 66 15.11 1.64 5.41
N ASN A 67 15.23 1.80 6.73
CA ASN A 67 16.04 2.85 7.36
C ASN A 67 15.73 4.27 6.87
N GLY A 68 14.45 4.54 6.56
CA GLY A 68 13.95 5.84 6.07
C GLY A 68 13.97 6.01 4.55
N GLU A 69 14.63 5.12 3.81
CA GLU A 69 14.69 5.15 2.34
C GLU A 69 13.53 4.37 1.72
N GLU A 70 12.83 4.96 0.74
CA GLU A 70 11.74 4.27 0.04
C GLU A 70 12.30 3.18 -0.88
N ILE A 71 11.85 1.94 -0.70
CA ILE A 71 12.13 0.87 -1.65
C ILE A 71 10.94 0.78 -2.61
N THR A 72 11.05 1.47 -3.75
CA THR A 72 10.16 1.24 -4.88
C THR A 72 10.34 -0.19 -5.39
N ASP A 73 9.29 -0.77 -5.98
CA ASP A 73 9.35 -2.11 -6.58
C ASP A 73 9.71 -3.24 -5.60
N ILE A 74 9.35 -3.08 -4.31
CA ILE A 74 9.68 -4.06 -3.25
C ILE A 74 9.28 -5.50 -3.62
N ARG A 75 8.20 -5.67 -4.39
CA ARG A 75 7.75 -6.98 -4.90
C ARG A 75 8.86 -7.73 -5.65
N TYR A 76 9.70 -7.03 -6.40
CA TYR A 76 10.78 -7.59 -7.21
C TYR A 76 12.12 -7.62 -6.47
N ARG A 77 12.27 -6.79 -5.44
CA ARG A 77 13.52 -6.62 -4.67
C ARG A 77 13.52 -7.34 -3.33
N LEU A 78 12.60 -8.29 -3.09
CA LEU A 78 12.54 -9.04 -1.83
C LEU A 78 13.84 -9.79 -1.52
N SER A 79 14.53 -10.31 -2.53
CA SER A 79 15.83 -10.98 -2.37
C SER A 79 16.96 -10.03 -1.98
N GLU A 80 16.77 -8.72 -2.17
CA GLU A 80 17.73 -7.69 -1.80
C GLU A 80 17.47 -7.14 -0.41
N LEU A 81 16.31 -7.41 0.21
CA LEU A 81 16.00 -6.94 1.56
C LEU A 81 17.07 -7.36 2.57
N SER A 82 17.52 -8.61 2.55
CA SER A 82 18.60 -9.08 3.44
C SER A 82 19.95 -8.40 3.18
N GLN A 83 20.15 -7.78 2.02
CA GLN A 83 21.36 -7.00 1.69
C GLN A 83 21.23 -5.53 2.09
N LEU A 84 20.01 -4.98 2.02
CA LEU A 84 19.66 -3.61 2.40
C LEU A 84 19.49 -3.45 3.91
N ALA A 85 19.09 -4.53 4.59
CA ALA A 85 18.89 -4.58 6.02
C ALA A 85 20.19 -4.94 6.73
N ASP A 86 20.88 -3.93 7.27
CA ASP A 86 22.02 -4.18 8.15
C ASP A 86 21.51 -4.84 9.45
N SER A 87 22.01 -6.04 9.74
CA SER A 87 21.32 -7.09 10.51
C SER A 87 20.97 -6.80 11.97
N ASN A 88 21.40 -5.67 12.56
CA ASN A 88 21.26 -5.42 14.00
C ASN A 88 20.36 -4.24 14.41
N ASP A 89 19.90 -3.38 13.48
CA ASP A 89 18.95 -2.30 13.82
C ASP A 89 18.14 -1.81 12.60
N CYS A 90 17.85 -2.70 11.66
CA CYS A 90 17.13 -2.32 10.45
C CYS A 90 15.66 -2.01 10.74
N LYS A 91 15.31 -0.73 10.58
CA LYS A 91 13.96 -0.20 10.77
C LYS A 91 13.18 -0.29 9.48
N LEU A 92 11.96 -0.80 9.58
CA LEU A 92 11.05 -0.95 8.47
C LEU A 92 9.79 -0.09 8.68
N GLU A 93 9.29 0.50 7.61
CA GLU A 93 7.99 1.17 7.59
C GLU A 93 7.17 0.63 6.43
N TRP A 94 6.10 -0.10 6.73
CA TRP A 94 5.10 -0.45 5.75
C TRP A 94 4.10 0.69 5.63
N ILE A 95 4.02 1.28 4.45
CA ILE A 95 3.12 2.40 4.15
C ILE A 95 2.14 1.98 3.06
N THR A 96 0.85 2.16 3.33
CA THR A 96 -0.20 1.99 2.33
C THR A 96 -0.93 3.31 2.14
N THR A 97 -1.02 3.75 0.88
CA THR A 97 -1.71 4.99 0.49
C THR A 97 -2.93 4.62 -0.37
N LEU A 98 -4.11 5.08 0.05
CA LEU A 98 -5.32 5.06 -0.74
C LEU A 98 -5.52 6.43 -1.38
N ALA A 99 -5.76 6.46 -2.69
CA ALA A 99 -6.09 7.68 -3.40
C ALA A 99 -7.50 7.59 -3.97
N LEU A 100 -8.38 8.51 -3.55
CA LEU A 100 -9.77 8.63 -3.98
C LEU A 100 -9.91 9.80 -4.95
N HIS A 101 -10.38 9.53 -6.17
CA HIS A 101 -10.75 10.55 -7.15
C HIS A 101 -12.22 10.92 -7.00
N ASN A 102 -12.53 12.12 -6.49
CA ASN A 102 -13.93 12.55 -6.25
C ASN A 102 -14.55 13.39 -7.38
N GLY A 103 -13.82 13.58 -8.49
CA GLY A 103 -14.26 14.38 -9.65
C GLY A 103 -13.69 15.79 -9.68
N TYR A 104 -13.28 16.32 -8.53
CA TYR A 104 -12.70 17.67 -8.38
C TYR A 104 -11.28 17.65 -7.80
N SER A 105 -11.00 16.69 -6.93
CA SER A 105 -9.73 16.49 -6.25
C SER A 105 -9.38 14.99 -6.15
N VAL A 106 -8.11 14.73 -5.88
CA VAL A 106 -7.60 13.46 -5.40
C VAL A 106 -7.30 13.59 -3.90
N ALA A 107 -8.07 12.87 -3.08
CA ALA A 107 -7.86 12.79 -1.64
C ALA A 107 -7.02 11.56 -1.30
N LEU A 108 -5.99 11.74 -0.47
CA LEU A 108 -5.07 10.69 -0.06
C LEU A 108 -5.28 10.33 1.40
N TYR A 109 -5.32 9.03 1.69
CA TYR A 109 -5.43 8.47 3.03
C TYR A 109 -4.30 7.47 3.22
N GLN A 110 -3.49 7.66 4.25
CA GLN A 110 -2.30 6.85 4.47
C GLN A 110 -2.39 6.14 5.80
N GLY A 111 -1.98 4.87 5.82
CA GLY A 111 -1.69 4.13 7.02
C GLY A 111 -0.23 3.71 7.02
N VAL A 112 0.38 3.70 8.20
CA VAL A 112 1.78 3.35 8.41
C VAL A 112 1.86 2.32 9.53
N THR A 113 2.68 1.30 9.33
CA THR A 113 3.08 0.36 10.37
C THR A 113 4.60 0.36 10.45
N HIS A 114 5.12 0.57 11.65
CA HIS A 114 6.54 0.50 11.94
C HIS A 114 6.92 -0.91 12.41
N GLY A 115 8.16 -1.29 12.18
CA GLY A 115 8.67 -2.59 12.59
C GLY A 115 10.16 -2.73 12.37
N THR A 116 10.64 -3.94 12.55
CA THR A 116 12.03 -4.32 12.37
C THR A 116 12.17 -5.47 11.39
N PHE A 117 13.32 -5.53 10.74
CA PHE A 117 13.66 -6.62 9.84
C PHE A 117 14.04 -7.88 10.63
N LYS A 118 13.45 -9.02 10.24
CA LYS A 118 13.84 -10.36 10.68
C LYS A 118 14.37 -11.12 9.47
N ASP A 119 15.65 -11.45 9.50
CA ASP A 119 16.23 -12.29 8.46
C ASP A 119 15.67 -13.71 8.60
N ILE A 120 15.20 -14.27 7.48
CA ILE A 120 14.72 -15.64 7.41
C ILE A 120 15.41 -16.34 6.23
N LYS A 121 15.95 -17.53 6.49
CA LYS A 121 16.69 -18.30 5.48
C LYS A 121 15.77 -18.97 4.46
N ASP A 122 14.63 -19.47 4.94
CA ASP A 122 13.67 -20.22 4.14
C ASP A 122 12.36 -19.46 4.08
N VAL A 123 12.15 -18.71 2.99
CA VAL A 123 10.91 -17.97 2.75
C VAL A 123 9.80 -18.98 2.43
N PRO A 124 8.67 -18.99 3.16
CA PRO A 124 7.55 -19.88 2.87
C PRO A 124 7.02 -19.67 1.45
N ASN A 125 6.68 -20.75 0.74
CA ASN A 125 6.21 -20.69 -0.65
C ASN A 125 4.89 -19.93 -0.83
N ASP A 126 4.09 -19.86 0.23
CA ASP A 126 2.81 -19.15 0.28
C ASP A 126 2.92 -17.77 0.95
N ALA A 127 4.14 -17.30 1.23
CA ALA A 127 4.38 -15.94 1.66
C ALA A 127 3.97 -14.91 0.60
N PHE A 128 3.58 -13.73 1.07
CA PHE A 128 3.22 -12.62 0.21
C PHE A 128 4.08 -11.39 0.53
N GLY A 129 4.75 -10.85 -0.49
CA GLY A 129 5.54 -9.63 -0.34
C GLY A 129 6.61 -9.74 0.74
N PHE A 130 6.78 -8.68 1.51
CA PHE A 130 7.76 -8.57 2.59
C PHE A 130 7.27 -9.14 3.93
N ASP A 131 6.06 -9.70 3.99
CA ASP A 131 5.43 -10.17 5.23
C ASP A 131 6.32 -11.10 6.08
N PRO A 132 7.11 -12.03 5.50
CA PRO A 132 7.96 -12.93 6.28
C PRO A 132 9.16 -12.26 6.96
N PHE A 133 9.53 -11.06 6.52
CA PHE A 133 10.70 -10.34 6.99
C PHE A 133 10.36 -9.19 7.94
N PHE A 134 9.09 -8.86 8.08
CA PHE A 134 8.63 -7.68 8.82
C PHE A 134 8.04 -8.08 10.16
N VAL A 135 8.68 -7.70 11.27
CA VAL A 135 8.12 -7.83 12.61
C VAL A 135 7.58 -6.46 13.04
N PRO A 136 6.25 -6.26 13.13
CA PRO A 136 5.70 -4.97 13.51
C PRO A 136 5.98 -4.64 14.98
N ASP A 137 6.13 -3.35 15.27
CA ASP A 137 6.35 -2.86 16.62
C ASP A 137 5.22 -3.31 17.56
N GLY A 138 5.60 -3.87 18.71
CA GLY A 138 4.66 -4.43 19.68
C GLY A 138 4.27 -5.90 19.43
N ALA A 139 4.71 -6.51 18.32
CA ALA A 139 4.58 -7.94 18.09
C ALA A 139 5.91 -8.68 18.29
N SER A 140 5.84 -10.00 18.49
CA SER A 140 7.00 -10.89 18.51
C SER A 140 7.08 -11.80 17.26
N LYS A 141 6.11 -11.66 16.35
CA LYS A 141 5.92 -12.50 15.17
C LYS A 141 5.94 -11.63 13.92
N THR A 142 6.33 -12.20 12.78
CA THR A 142 6.31 -11.50 11.50
C THR A 142 4.88 -11.28 11.01
N LEU A 143 4.66 -10.36 10.07
CA LEU A 143 3.34 -10.18 9.44
C LEU A 143 2.83 -11.49 8.82
N TYR A 144 3.72 -12.33 8.28
CA TYR A 144 3.36 -13.64 7.75
C TYR A 144 2.87 -14.57 8.85
N GLU A 145 3.62 -14.69 9.95
CA GLU A 145 3.23 -15.52 11.10
C GLU A 145 1.92 -15.02 11.72
N LEU A 146 1.74 -13.70 11.80
CA LEU A 146 0.49 -13.07 12.28
C LEU A 146 -0.70 -13.33 11.35
N GLU A 147 -0.52 -13.37 10.02
CA GLU A 147 -1.62 -13.72 9.10
C GLU A 147 -2.05 -15.18 9.30
N LYS A 148 -1.11 -16.09 9.57
CA LYS A 148 -1.42 -17.49 9.90
C LYS A 148 -2.20 -17.63 11.20
N ASP A 149 -1.92 -16.76 12.16
CA ASP A 149 -2.66 -16.71 13.43
C ASP A 149 -4.00 -15.96 13.33
N GLY A 150 -4.25 -15.23 12.23
CA GLY A 150 -5.41 -14.35 12.08
C GLY A 150 -5.30 -13.01 12.81
N CYS A 151 -4.10 -12.61 13.23
CA CYS A 151 -3.82 -11.41 14.01
C CYS A 151 -3.13 -10.29 13.21
N LYS A 152 -2.80 -10.49 11.91
CA LYS A 152 -2.10 -9.47 11.09
C LYS A 152 -2.88 -8.16 11.00
N ASP A 153 -4.21 -8.23 11.01
CA ASP A 153 -5.07 -7.05 10.90
C ASP A 153 -4.87 -6.04 12.04
N ASP A 154 -4.32 -6.44 13.19
CA ASP A 154 -4.01 -5.51 14.30
C ASP A 154 -2.77 -4.65 14.03
N PHE A 155 -1.99 -4.98 13.00
CA PHE A 155 -0.77 -4.30 12.59
C PHE A 155 -0.81 -3.92 11.09
N SER A 156 -2.00 -3.83 10.51
CA SER A 156 -2.14 -3.63 9.07
C SER A 156 -2.11 -2.14 8.69
N ALA A 157 -1.05 -1.70 8.01
CA ALA A 157 -0.99 -0.34 7.45
C ALA A 157 -2.16 -0.09 6.48
N ARG A 158 -2.59 -1.12 5.75
CA ARG A 158 -3.79 -1.07 4.90
C ARG A 158 -5.06 -0.83 5.71
N LYS A 159 -5.24 -1.53 6.85
CA LYS A 159 -6.38 -1.27 7.76
C LYS A 159 -6.37 0.17 8.25
N TYR A 160 -5.22 0.69 8.65
CA TYR A 160 -5.10 2.08 9.08
C TYR A 160 -5.43 3.08 7.96
N ALA A 161 -5.01 2.82 6.72
CA ALA A 161 -5.38 3.64 5.57
C ALA A 161 -6.89 3.62 5.31
N ILE A 162 -7.52 2.45 5.38
CA ILE A 162 -8.98 2.27 5.25
C ILE A 162 -9.73 2.98 6.37
N GLN A 163 -9.26 2.88 7.62
CA GLN A 163 -9.84 3.60 8.75
C GLN A 163 -9.75 5.11 8.56
N ASN A 164 -8.61 5.61 8.06
CA ASN A 164 -8.44 7.02 7.75
C ASN A 164 -9.38 7.46 6.62
N LEU A 165 -9.61 6.63 5.60
CA LEU A 165 -10.63 6.88 4.58
C LEU A 165 -12.05 6.95 5.18
N ILE A 166 -12.44 5.97 6.01
CA ILE A 166 -13.77 5.91 6.63
C ILE A 166 -14.02 7.12 7.54
N LEU A 167 -12.99 7.56 8.27
CA LEU A 167 -13.04 8.70 9.18
C LEU A 167 -12.77 10.05 8.49
N ASP A 168 -12.56 10.05 7.16
CA ASP A 168 -12.17 11.21 6.36
C ASP A 168 -10.92 11.96 6.88
N LYS A 169 -9.96 11.21 7.45
CA LYS A 169 -8.67 11.72 7.91
C LYS A 169 -7.67 11.76 6.76
N LYS A 170 -7.79 12.79 5.92
CA LYS A 170 -6.92 13.00 4.76
C LYS A 170 -5.47 13.27 5.19
N LEU A 171 -4.52 12.61 4.54
CA LEU A 171 -3.11 13.00 4.54
C LEU A 171 -2.93 14.29 3.72
N LYS A 172 -3.53 14.31 2.53
CA LYS A 172 -3.43 15.40 1.56
C LYS A 172 -4.64 15.35 0.63
N GLU A 173 -5.00 16.51 0.09
CA GLU A 173 -5.97 16.63 -0.99
C GLU A 173 -5.39 17.56 -2.07
N VAL A 174 -5.52 17.18 -3.33
CA VAL A 174 -4.98 17.93 -4.47
C VAL A 174 -6.08 18.14 -5.49
N GLU A 175 -6.34 19.38 -5.88
CA GLU A 175 -7.30 19.68 -6.95
C GLU A 175 -6.80 19.15 -8.28
N ILE A 176 -7.66 18.48 -9.04
CA ILE A 176 -7.28 17.82 -10.30
C ILE A 176 -6.70 18.83 -11.30
N ASN A 177 -7.30 20.02 -11.39
CA ASN A 177 -6.85 21.08 -12.29
C ASN A 177 -5.47 21.67 -11.93
N SER A 178 -4.95 21.37 -10.73
CA SER A 178 -3.61 21.77 -10.31
C SER A 178 -2.54 20.72 -10.62
N ILE A 179 -2.93 19.51 -10.98
CA ILE A 179 -2.00 18.42 -11.29
C ILE A 179 -1.57 18.55 -12.74
N PRO A 180 -0.27 18.78 -13.03
CA PRO A 180 0.21 18.85 -14.40
C PRO A 180 0.06 17.48 -15.09
N PRO A 181 -0.07 17.42 -16.43
CA PRO A 181 0.03 16.16 -17.15
C PRO A 181 1.39 15.50 -16.89
N TRP A 182 1.40 14.18 -16.70
CA TRP A 182 2.64 13.42 -16.53
C TRP A 182 3.50 13.51 -17.79
N LYS A 183 4.79 13.83 -17.61
CA LYS A 183 5.78 13.96 -18.70
C LYS A 183 6.92 12.95 -18.60
N GLY A 184 6.96 12.14 -17.55
CA GLY A 184 8.00 11.15 -17.30
C GLY A 184 7.70 9.79 -17.93
N GLU A 185 8.50 8.80 -17.54
CA GLU A 185 8.31 7.41 -17.94
C GLU A 185 7.16 6.76 -17.18
N TYR A 186 6.61 5.68 -17.72
CA TYR A 186 5.74 4.76 -17.00
C TYR A 186 6.56 3.53 -16.60
N GLN A 187 6.13 2.84 -15.56
CA GLN A 187 6.71 1.56 -15.17
C GLN A 187 6.49 0.54 -16.31
N SER A 188 7.51 -0.28 -16.57
CA SER A 188 7.57 -1.28 -17.65
C SER A 188 7.21 -2.67 -17.16
#